data_AF-A0A1S8DBX8-F1
#
_entry.id   AF-A0A1S8DBX8-F1
#
_cell.length_a   1.000
_cell.length_b   1.000
_cell.length_c   1.000
_cell.angle_alpha   90.00
_cell.angle_beta   90.00
_cell.angle_gamma   90.00
#
_symmetry.space_group_name_H-M   'P 1'
#
loop_
_entity.id
_entity.type
_entity.pdbx_description
1 polymer ?
#
loop_
_entity_poly.entity_id
_entity_poly.type
_entity_poly.pdbx_seq_one_letter_code
_entity_poly.pdbx_strand_id
1 'polypeptide(L)'
;MTRDKFTPRFTPTEIWKGWQRSPQREERPIPYDLQLITLRLADSLPPSAMQTLQEEVRAQPPEERVLYRRQRLDHHLQQGHGCCLLEHPEMAAELADALESQNRKRYKLIAWCIMPNHAQILLEPTYSTPRIIQAWKTATTH
;
A
#
# COMPACT_ATOMS: atom_id res chain seq x y z
N MET A 1 63.51 3.16 10.54
CA MET A 1 62.20 2.57 10.20
C MET A 1 61.72 1.78 11.40
N THR A 2 60.92 2.41 12.25
CA THR A 2 60.39 1.79 13.47
C THR A 2 58.87 1.81 13.33
N ARG A 3 58.27 0.63 13.14
CA ARG A 3 56.83 0.47 12.99
C ARG A 3 56.17 0.74 14.34
N ASP A 4 55.35 1.78 14.41
CA ASP A 4 54.45 2.01 15.53
C ASP A 4 53.54 0.79 15.70
N LYS A 5 53.61 0.16 16.88
CA LYS A 5 52.74 -0.94 17.26
C LYS A 5 51.43 -0.32 17.75
N PHE A 6 50.39 -0.41 16.92
CA PHE A 6 49.03 -0.15 17.34
C PHE A 6 48.60 -1.24 18.34
N THR A 7 48.41 -0.86 19.60
CA THR A 7 47.78 -1.72 20.61
C THR A 7 46.37 -1.21 20.85
N PRO A 8 45.31 -1.92 20.43
CA PRO A 8 43.97 -1.50 20.75
C PRO A 8 43.72 -1.72 22.25
N ARG A 9 43.28 -0.68 22.94
CA ARG A 9 42.75 -0.78 24.31
C ARG A 9 41.32 -1.29 24.24
N PHE A 10 41.14 -2.60 24.15
CA PHE A 10 39.84 -3.21 24.44
C PHE A 10 39.81 -3.61 25.91
N THR A 11 38.94 -2.95 26.69
CA THR A 11 38.57 -3.40 28.03
C THR A 11 37.71 -4.65 27.94
N PRO A 12 37.96 -5.74 28.69
CA PRO A 12 37.30 -7.04 28.52
C PRO A 12 35.93 -7.11 29.21
N THR A 13 35.11 -6.07 29.08
CA THR A 13 33.74 -6.07 29.61
C THR A 13 32.78 -5.27 28.74
N GLU A 14 32.80 -5.51 27.45
CA GLU A 14 31.67 -5.17 26.59
C GLU A 14 31.02 -6.48 26.14
N ILE A 15 30.10 -6.93 27.01
CA ILE A 15 29.08 -7.94 26.72
C ILE A 15 28.59 -7.69 25.30
N TRP A 16 28.61 -8.74 24.47
CA TRP A 16 28.10 -8.73 23.10
C TRP A 16 26.66 -8.20 23.12
N LYS A 17 26.48 -6.90 22.93
CA LYS A 17 25.16 -6.31 22.68
C LYS A 17 24.87 -6.72 21.25
N GLY A 18 23.97 -7.67 21.06
CA GLY A 18 23.50 -8.10 19.74
C GLY A 18 22.93 -6.93 18.93
N TRP A 19 22.11 -7.21 17.91
CA TRP A 19 21.51 -6.21 17.02
C TRP A 19 21.07 -4.93 17.73
N GLN A 20 21.84 -3.85 17.57
CA GLN A 20 21.46 -2.54 18.07
C GLN A 20 20.41 -1.96 17.13
N ARG A 21 19.18 -1.83 17.62
CA ARG A 21 18.16 -1.00 16.97
C ARG A 21 18.57 0.46 17.20
N SER A 22 18.72 1.23 16.13
CA SER A 22 18.92 2.69 16.23
C SER A 22 17.86 3.27 17.19
N PRO A 23 18.20 4.21 18.08
CA PRO A 23 17.21 4.80 18.99
C PRO A 23 16.01 5.25 18.16
N GLN A 24 14.80 4.85 18.57
CA GLN A 24 13.56 5.18 17.87
C GLN A 24 13.60 6.66 17.50
N ARG A 25 13.77 6.92 16.20
CA ARG A 25 13.55 8.24 15.64
C ARG A 25 12.08 8.54 15.89
N GLU A 26 11.78 9.69 16.48
CA GLU A 26 10.40 10.15 16.72
C GLU A 26 9.52 9.74 15.54
N GLU A 27 8.61 8.81 15.80
CA GLU A 27 7.67 8.32 14.80
C GLU A 27 6.96 9.55 14.25
N ARG A 28 7.17 9.83 12.96
CA ARG A 28 6.34 10.81 12.27
C ARG A 28 4.90 10.37 12.49
N PRO A 29 3.97 11.26 12.85
CA PRO A 29 2.56 10.92 13.00
C PRO A 29 2.00 10.70 11.59
N ILE A 30 2.30 9.55 11.00
CA ILE A 30 1.54 9.00 9.90
C ILE A 30 0.37 8.32 10.61
N PRO A 31 -0.86 8.83 10.50
CA PRO A 31 -1.98 8.36 11.34
C PRO A 31 -2.38 6.89 11.10
N TYR A 32 -1.73 6.19 10.16
CA TYR A 32 -2.02 4.81 9.81
C TYR A 32 -0.70 4.09 9.47
N ASP A 33 -0.24 3.21 10.36
CA ASP A 33 0.88 2.29 10.09
C ASP A 33 0.60 1.39 8.89
N LEU A 34 -0.69 1.16 8.58
CA LEU A 34 -1.16 0.31 7.50
C LEU A 34 -2.29 0.99 6.72
N GLN A 35 -2.19 0.96 5.39
CA GLN A 35 -3.23 1.43 4.49
C GLN A 35 -3.62 0.33 3.51
N LEU A 36 -4.93 0.10 3.39
CA LEU A 36 -5.53 -0.70 2.33
C LEU A 36 -6.00 0.25 1.22
N ILE A 37 -5.41 0.13 0.04
CA ILE A 37 -5.75 0.92 -1.14
C ILE A 37 -6.40 0.00 -2.17
N THR A 38 -7.61 0.36 -2.60
CA THR A 38 -8.29 -0.33 -3.71
C THR A 38 -8.10 0.46 -5.00
N LEU A 39 -7.34 -0.11 -5.94
CA LEU A 39 -7.25 0.36 -7.31
C LEU A 39 -8.33 -0.34 -8.12
N ARG A 40 -9.15 0.40 -8.86
CA ARG A 40 -10.21 -0.18 -9.68
C ARG A 40 -10.14 0.36 -11.10
N LEU A 41 -10.56 -0.44 -12.06
CA LEU A 41 -10.73 0.02 -13.43
C LEU A 41 -11.83 1.09 -13.49
N ALA A 42 -11.76 1.99 -14.47
CA ALA A 42 -12.67 3.13 -14.54
C ALA A 42 -14.15 2.69 -14.64
N ASP A 43 -14.40 1.63 -15.41
CA ASP A 43 -15.68 1.03 -15.75
C ASP A 43 -16.18 -0.04 -14.77
N SER A 44 -15.34 -0.44 -13.80
CA SER A 44 -15.68 -1.44 -12.77
C SER A 44 -16.88 -1.07 -11.90
N LEU A 45 -17.27 0.20 -11.87
CA LEU A 45 -18.41 0.68 -11.10
C LEU A 45 -19.30 1.57 -12.00
N PRO A 46 -20.45 1.05 -12.48
CA PRO A 46 -21.32 1.83 -13.35
C PRO A 46 -21.89 3.06 -12.61
N PRO A 47 -22.16 4.17 -13.33
CA PRO A 47 -22.66 5.40 -12.70
C PRO A 47 -23.95 5.21 -11.88
N SER A 48 -24.85 4.33 -12.32
CA SER A 48 -26.08 3.99 -11.61
C SER A 48 -25.82 3.30 -10.26
N ALA A 49 -24.85 2.38 -10.21
CA ALA A 49 -24.43 1.74 -8.96
C ALA A 49 -23.79 2.75 -8.00
N MET A 50 -22.99 3.70 -8.52
CA MET A 50 -22.41 4.77 -7.70
C MET A 50 -23.49 5.68 -7.09
N GLN A 51 -24.52 6.05 -7.86
CA GLN A 51 -25.62 6.87 -7.36
C GLN A 51 -26.40 6.13 -6.26
N THR A 52 -26.79 4.89 -6.53
CA THR A 52 -27.49 4.04 -5.56
C THR A 52 -26.68 3.90 -4.26
N LEU A 53 -25.38 3.60 -4.38
CA LEU A 53 -24.47 3.53 -3.24
C LEU A 53 -24.43 4.84 -2.42
N GLN A 54 -24.38 5.99 -3.08
CA GLN A 54 -24.35 7.28 -2.38
C GLN A 54 -25.64 7.55 -1.61
N GLU A 55 -26.79 7.18 -2.17
CA GLU A 55 -28.08 7.30 -1.52
C GLU A 55 -28.19 6.37 -0.32
N GLU A 56 -27.81 5.09 -0.48
CA GLU A 56 -27.77 4.12 0.62
C GLU A 56 -26.85 4.58 1.76
N VAL A 57 -25.65 5.08 1.44
CA VAL A 57 -24.69 5.60 2.44
C VAL A 57 -25.26 6.81 3.17
N ARG A 58 -26.01 7.69 2.49
CA ARG A 58 -26.64 8.86 3.12
C ARG A 58 -27.75 8.44 4.08
N ALA A 59 -28.46 7.36 3.77
CA ALA A 59 -29.51 6.80 4.62
C ALA A 59 -28.96 6.13 5.90
N GLN A 60 -27.67 5.76 5.93
CA GLN A 60 -27.03 5.19 7.12
C GLN A 60 -26.71 6.25 8.19
N PRO A 61 -26.69 5.84 9.49
CA PRO A 61 -26.18 6.67 10.58
C PRO A 61 -24.75 7.16 10.32
N PRO A 62 -24.39 8.41 10.67
CA PRO A 62 -23.07 9.00 10.39
C PRO A 62 -21.87 8.12 10.76
N GLU A 63 -21.94 7.45 11.90
CA GLU A 63 -20.94 6.52 12.43
C GLU A 63 -20.74 5.27 11.57
N GLU A 64 -21.78 4.79 10.90
CA GLU A 64 -21.75 3.57 10.09
C GLU A 64 -21.45 3.85 8.61
N ARG A 65 -21.62 5.10 8.15
CA ARG A 65 -21.45 5.47 6.72
C ARG A 65 -20.14 5.00 6.13
N VAL A 66 -19.03 5.13 6.88
CA VAL A 66 -17.71 4.76 6.39
C VAL A 66 -17.59 3.25 6.20
N LEU A 67 -18.05 2.47 7.18
CA LEU A 67 -18.02 1.01 7.13
C LEU A 67 -18.95 0.49 6.03
N TYR A 68 -20.20 0.97 6.03
CA TYR A 68 -21.22 0.59 5.05
C TYR A 68 -20.75 0.90 3.62
N ARG A 69 -20.20 2.10 3.39
CA ARG A 69 -19.65 2.49 2.08
C ARG A 69 -18.56 1.52 1.62
N ARG A 70 -17.64 1.14 2.51
CA ARG A 70 -16.56 0.19 2.18
C ARG A 70 -17.13 -1.18 1.79
N GLN A 71 -18.01 -1.74 2.62
CA GLN A 71 -18.61 -3.05 2.37
C GLN A 71 -19.39 -3.09 1.05
N ARG A 72 -20.17 -2.05 0.75
CA ARG A 72 -20.94 -1.97 -0.49
C ARG A 72 -20.06 -1.76 -1.71
N LEU A 73 -18.98 -0.96 -1.60
CA LEU A 73 -18.00 -0.84 -2.67
C LEU A 73 -17.33 -2.19 -2.96
N ASP A 74 -16.86 -2.88 -1.94
CA ASP A 74 -16.23 -4.20 -2.10
C ASP A 74 -17.20 -5.20 -2.72
N HIS A 75 -18.47 -5.20 -2.29
CA HIS A 75 -19.52 -6.03 -2.88
C HIS A 75 -19.72 -5.74 -4.37
N HIS A 76 -19.79 -4.46 -4.78
CA HIS A 76 -19.92 -4.12 -6.21
C HIS A 76 -18.69 -4.50 -7.02
N LEU A 77 -17.50 -4.32 -6.47
CA LEU A 77 -16.26 -4.68 -7.15
C LEU A 77 -16.16 -6.19 -7.36
N GLN A 78 -16.60 -7.00 -6.39
CA GLN A 78 -16.66 -8.46 -6.50
C GLN A 78 -17.62 -8.95 -7.59
N GLN A 79 -18.57 -8.14 -8.06
CA GLN A 79 -19.48 -8.51 -9.15
C GLN A 79 -18.80 -8.56 -10.52
N GLY A 80 -17.55 -8.09 -10.65
CA GLY A 80 -16.79 -8.24 -11.89
C GLY A 80 -17.31 -7.40 -13.06
N HIS A 81 -17.97 -6.27 -12.81
CA HIS A 81 -18.41 -5.37 -13.89
C HIS A 81 -17.23 -4.73 -14.61
N GLY A 82 -17.47 -4.30 -15.86
CA GLY A 82 -16.49 -3.63 -16.71
C GLY A 82 -15.76 -4.58 -17.66
N CYS A 83 -14.65 -4.09 -18.22
CA CYS A 83 -13.82 -4.81 -19.19
C CYS A 83 -12.93 -5.89 -18.57
N CYS A 84 -12.83 -5.94 -17.24
CA CYS A 84 -12.00 -6.92 -16.53
C CYS A 84 -10.57 -7.04 -17.07
N LEU A 85 -9.94 -5.92 -17.42
CA LEU A 85 -8.60 -5.90 -18.04
C LEU A 85 -7.54 -6.69 -17.25
N LEU A 86 -7.67 -6.78 -15.92
CA LEU A 86 -6.73 -7.50 -15.06
C LEU A 86 -6.98 -9.02 -15.04
N GLU A 87 -8.00 -9.51 -15.76
CA GLU A 87 -8.14 -10.93 -16.07
C GLU A 87 -7.06 -11.40 -17.07
N HIS A 88 -6.54 -10.48 -17.89
CA HIS A 88 -5.42 -10.78 -18.77
C HIS A 88 -4.13 -10.92 -17.94
N PRO A 89 -3.44 -12.07 -17.99
CA PRO A 89 -2.30 -12.34 -17.13
C PRO A 89 -1.12 -11.38 -17.38
N GLU A 90 -0.97 -10.90 -18.61
CA GLU A 90 0.05 -9.91 -18.98
C GLU A 90 -0.19 -8.58 -18.25
N MET A 91 -1.43 -8.06 -18.28
CA MET A 91 -1.80 -6.82 -17.59
C MET A 91 -1.70 -6.95 -16.07
N ALA A 92 -2.09 -8.11 -15.52
CA ALA A 92 -1.94 -8.41 -14.11
C ALA A 92 -0.46 -8.46 -13.70
N ALA A 93 0.41 -9.03 -14.54
CA ALA A 93 1.85 -9.09 -14.30
C ALA A 93 2.49 -7.69 -14.32
N GLU A 94 2.14 -6.84 -15.30
CA GLU A 94 2.63 -5.45 -15.34
C GLU A 94 2.25 -4.66 -14.07
N LEU A 95 1.02 -4.84 -13.57
CA LEU A 95 0.60 -4.20 -12.33
C LEU A 95 1.39 -4.74 -11.13
N ALA A 96 1.59 -6.05 -11.05
CA ALA A 96 2.39 -6.67 -9.99
C ALA A 96 3.83 -6.16 -10.01
N ASP A 97 4.47 -6.13 -11.17
CA ASP A 97 5.84 -5.62 -11.37
C ASP A 97 5.95 -4.13 -10.99
N ALA A 98 4.94 -3.32 -11.34
CA ALA A 98 4.88 -1.92 -10.93
C ALA A 98 4.78 -1.77 -9.40
N LEU A 99 4.01 -2.63 -8.73
CA LEU A 99 3.88 -2.63 -7.26
C LEU A 99 5.18 -3.07 -6.57
N GLU A 100 5.84 -4.10 -7.09
CA GLU A 100 7.08 -4.63 -6.54
C GLU A 100 8.28 -3.73 -6.80
N SER A 101 8.42 -3.17 -8.00
CA SER A 101 9.51 -2.27 -8.36
C SER A 101 9.56 -0.99 -7.52
N GLN A 102 8.41 -0.57 -6.98
CA GLN A 102 8.28 0.59 -6.09
C GLN A 102 8.30 0.22 -4.59
N ASN A 103 8.27 -1.09 -4.27
CA ASN A 103 8.41 -1.59 -2.91
C ASN A 103 9.74 -1.13 -2.30
N ARG A 104 9.70 -0.73 -1.02
CA ARG A 104 10.82 -0.17 -0.24
C ARG A 104 11.42 1.13 -0.76
N LYS A 105 10.93 1.68 -1.88
CA LYS A 105 11.29 3.03 -2.37
C LYS A 105 10.35 4.09 -1.80
N ARG A 106 9.03 3.84 -1.88
CA ARG A 106 7.99 4.83 -1.53
C ARG A 106 6.97 4.35 -0.50
N TYR A 107 6.92 3.05 -0.28
CA TYR A 107 6.11 2.36 0.72
C TYR A 107 6.72 0.99 0.95
N LYS A 108 6.35 0.35 2.05
CA LYS A 108 6.62 -1.06 2.29
C LYS A 108 5.37 -1.84 1.90
N LEU A 109 5.48 -2.63 0.85
CA LEU A 109 4.43 -3.51 0.37
C LEU A 109 4.31 -4.69 1.33
N ILE A 110 3.08 -4.98 1.79
CA ILE A 110 2.82 -6.04 2.77
C ILE A 110 2.09 -7.20 2.10
N ALA A 111 0.99 -6.89 1.43
CA ALA A 111 0.21 -7.86 0.68
C ALA A 111 -0.50 -7.15 -0.47
N TRP A 112 -0.79 -7.88 -1.53
CA TRP A 112 -1.63 -7.39 -2.63
C TRP A 112 -2.42 -8.55 -3.23
N CYS A 113 -3.57 -8.24 -3.78
CA CYS A 113 -4.44 -9.17 -4.49
C CYS A 113 -4.95 -8.49 -5.75
N ILE A 114 -4.79 -9.14 -6.90
CA ILE A 114 -5.30 -8.66 -8.18
C ILE A 114 -6.55 -9.48 -8.51
N MET A 115 -7.66 -8.79 -8.66
CA MET A 115 -8.94 -9.30 -9.13
C MET A 115 -9.18 -8.79 -10.56
N PRO A 116 -10.07 -9.41 -11.35
CA PRO A 116 -10.27 -9.06 -12.76
C PRO A 116 -10.53 -7.57 -13.05
N ASN A 117 -11.25 -6.87 -12.16
CA ASN A 117 -11.63 -5.45 -12.35
C ASN A 117 -11.03 -4.49 -11.30
N HIS A 118 -10.30 -5.00 -10.31
CA HIS A 118 -9.70 -4.19 -9.25
C HIS A 118 -8.51 -4.90 -8.58
N ALA A 119 -7.63 -4.16 -7.93
CA ALA A 119 -6.57 -4.69 -7.08
C ALA A 119 -6.66 -4.07 -5.69
N GLN A 120 -6.44 -4.89 -4.67
CA GLN A 120 -6.35 -4.46 -3.28
C GLN A 120 -4.88 -4.51 -2.86
N ILE A 121 -4.35 -3.40 -2.34
CA ILE A 121 -2.95 -3.27 -1.92
C ILE A 121 -2.90 -2.86 -0.46
N LEU A 122 -2.27 -3.71 0.36
CA LEU A 122 -1.94 -3.42 1.74
C LEU A 122 -0.48 -2.97 1.83
N LEU A 123 -0.26 -1.75 2.31
CA LEU A 123 1.07 -1.17 2.43
C LEU A 123 1.23 -0.31 3.67
N GLU A 124 2.47 -0.14 4.09
CA GLU A 124 2.90 0.84 5.08
C GLU A 124 3.51 2.03 4.32
N PRO A 125 2.83 3.20 4.28
CA PRO A 125 3.27 4.33 3.48
C PRO A 125 4.44 5.04 4.16
N THR A 126 5.56 5.21 3.45
CA THR A 126 6.69 6.03 3.93
C THR A 126 6.67 7.45 3.36
N TYR A 127 5.76 7.69 2.40
CA TYR A 127 5.45 8.97 1.76
C TYR A 127 3.95 9.25 1.82
N SER A 128 3.52 10.43 1.38
CA SER A 128 2.09 10.76 1.31
C SER A 128 1.36 9.83 0.33
N THR A 129 0.20 9.31 0.75
CA THR A 129 -0.66 8.43 -0.06
C THR A 129 -0.96 8.99 -1.46
N PRO A 130 -1.26 10.29 -1.65
CA PRO A 130 -1.47 10.85 -2.99
C PRO A 130 -0.24 10.72 -3.91
N ARG A 131 0.98 10.86 -3.38
CA ARG A 131 2.21 10.71 -4.16
C ARG A 131 2.50 9.25 -4.53
N ILE A 132 2.11 8.31 -3.66
CA ILE A 132 2.19 6.87 -3.94
C ILE A 132 1.23 6.53 -5.09
N ILE A 133 -0.03 6.96 -5.00
CA ILE A 133 -1.05 6.73 -6.03
C ILE A 133 -0.62 7.36 -7.37
N GLN A 134 -0.08 8.58 -7.35
CA GLN A 134 0.42 9.23 -8.56
C GLN A 134 1.54 8.42 -9.22
N ALA A 135 2.46 7.85 -8.42
CA ALA A 135 3.56 7.04 -8.92
C ALA A 135 3.09 5.77 -9.62
N TRP A 136 2.05 5.11 -9.09
CA TRP A 136 1.44 3.96 -9.73
C TRP A 136 0.80 4.33 -11.06
N LYS A 137 0.01 5.41 -11.10
CA LYS A 137 -0.61 5.87 -12.34
C LYS A 137 0.41 6.16 -13.44
N THR A 138 1.54 6.80 -13.09
CA THR A 138 2.60 7.07 -14.05
C THR A 138 3.29 5.80 -14.56
N ALA A 139 3.45 4.78 -13.71
CA ALA A 139 4.11 3.53 -14.10
C ALA A 139 3.25 2.67 -15.04
N THR A 140 1.92 2.68 -14.88
CA THR A 140 1.00 1.82 -15.65
C THR A 140 0.41 2.49 -16.90
N THR A 141 0.76 3.75 -17.19
CA THR A 141 0.28 4.47 -18.40
C THR A 141 1.28 4.43 -19.56
N HIS A 142 2.38 3.66 -19.41
CA HIS A 142 3.47 3.65 -20.39
C HIS A 142 3.27 2.66 -21.53
#